data_AF-A0A3B9T0C3-F1
#
_entry.id   AF-A0A3B9T0C3-F1
#
_cell.length_a   1.000
_cell.length_b   1.000
_cell.length_c   1.000
_cell.angle_alpha   90.00
_cell.angle_beta   90.00
_cell.angle_gamma   90.00
#
_symmetry.space_group_name_H-M   'P 1'
#
loop_
_entity.id
_entity.type
_entity.pdbx_description
1 polymer ?
#
loop_
_entity_poly.entity_id
_entity_poly.type
_entity_poly.pdbx_seq_one_letter_code
_entity_poly.pdbx_strand_id
1 'polypeptide(L)'
;CPDLQGEHLLDFARPAYLATRTNVFSSDNTVGNAADQSKDPNAKKTKQTDSRASDMCAGAAAALAVNYLNFKDTEPEYAKKCLKGAKDLYQMAVDSHEEGEDNKVLTLGYDGGFYTSSYDYDELAWAAVWLYYCDCDGDISVRNQESYDKYIEPIIAVDTTQMNDNGGSPYVGYMKRIIKDTNNCWNNIW
;
A
#
# COMPACT_ATOMS: atom_id res chain seq x y z
N CYS A 1 -28.78 -10.31 6.96
CA CYS A 1 -28.19 -11.63 6.68
C CYS A 1 -26.79 -11.62 7.29
N PRO A 2 -26.56 -12.25 8.45
CA PRO A 2 -25.32 -12.10 9.23
C PRO A 2 -24.11 -12.90 8.70
N ASP A 3 -24.28 -13.74 7.69
CA ASP A 3 -23.31 -14.78 7.34
C ASP A 3 -22.26 -14.36 6.27
N LEU A 4 -22.10 -13.07 5.99
CA LEU A 4 -21.13 -12.55 5.00
C LEU A 4 -19.96 -11.78 5.62
N GLN A 5 -19.88 -11.68 6.95
CA GLN A 5 -18.87 -10.86 7.64
C GLN A 5 -17.65 -11.66 8.14
N GLY A 6 -17.63 -12.99 8.00
CA GLY A 6 -16.63 -13.85 8.63
C GLY A 6 -15.37 -14.15 7.81
N GLU A 7 -15.48 -14.41 6.51
CA GLU A 7 -14.42 -15.17 5.81
C GLU A 7 -13.97 -14.62 4.45
N HIS A 8 -14.62 -13.60 3.89
CA HIS A 8 -14.34 -13.14 2.52
C HIS A 8 -13.54 -11.84 2.39
N LEU A 9 -13.44 -11.01 3.44
CA LEU A 9 -12.69 -9.75 3.34
C LEU A 9 -11.19 -9.98 3.14
N LEU A 10 -10.69 -11.13 3.63
CA LEU A 10 -9.29 -11.54 3.50
C LEU A 10 -8.96 -12.15 2.13
N ASP A 11 -9.96 -12.55 1.33
CA ASP A 11 -9.72 -13.05 -0.03
C ASP A 11 -9.29 -11.94 -1.00
N PHE A 12 -9.72 -10.69 -0.76
CA PHE A 12 -9.25 -9.52 -1.53
C PHE A 12 -7.75 -9.26 -1.34
N ALA A 13 -7.17 -9.73 -0.24
CA ALA A 13 -5.76 -9.57 0.09
C ALA A 13 -4.93 -10.83 -0.22
N ARG A 14 -5.44 -11.81 -0.99
CA ARG A 14 -4.69 -13.04 -1.35
C ARG A 14 -3.27 -12.81 -1.88
N PRO A 15 -2.99 -11.77 -2.68
CA PRO A 15 -1.62 -11.45 -3.09
C PRO A 15 -0.74 -11.03 -1.91
N ALA A 16 -1.28 -10.25 -0.97
CA ALA A 16 -0.61 -9.89 0.28
C ALA A 16 -0.47 -11.07 1.26
N TYR A 17 -1.43 -12.00 1.26
CA TYR A 17 -1.40 -13.24 2.03
C TYR A 17 -0.22 -14.15 1.63
N LEU A 18 0.15 -14.17 0.35
CA LEU A 18 1.30 -14.96 -0.14
C LEU A 18 2.66 -14.30 0.11
N ALA A 19 2.67 -13.03 0.46
CA ALA A 19 3.89 -12.23 0.56
C ALA A 19 4.50 -12.19 1.98
N THR A 20 3.73 -12.59 3.00
CA THR A 20 4.25 -12.73 4.37
C THR A 20 4.62 -14.18 4.65
N ARG A 21 5.92 -14.50 4.79
CA ARG A 21 6.38 -15.82 5.28
C ARG A 21 5.99 -16.10 6.74
N THR A 22 5.39 -15.12 7.42
CA THR A 22 4.87 -15.24 8.79
C THR A 22 3.49 -14.61 8.82
N ASN A 23 2.47 -15.47 8.78
CA ASN A 23 1.06 -15.11 8.79
C ASN A 23 0.72 -14.19 9.97
N VAL A 24 0.26 -12.97 9.69
CA VAL A 24 -0.31 -12.06 10.71
C VAL A 24 -1.70 -12.55 11.19
N PHE A 25 -2.30 -13.53 10.51
CA PHE A 25 -3.66 -14.02 10.77
C PHE A 25 -3.81 -15.51 11.10
N SER A 26 -2.73 -16.26 11.38
CA SER A 26 -2.89 -17.66 11.77
C SER A 26 -3.23 -17.81 13.26
N SER A 27 -4.51 -18.02 13.57
CA SER A 27 -4.86 -19.18 14.38
C SER A 27 -5.37 -20.24 13.41
N ASP A 28 -4.67 -21.35 13.36
CA ASP A 28 -4.90 -22.55 12.55
C ASP A 28 -6.37 -22.80 12.17
N ASN A 29 -6.76 -22.41 10.95
CA ASN A 29 -7.66 -23.17 10.09
C ASN A 29 -7.73 -22.56 8.69
N THR A 30 -7.17 -23.30 7.73
CA THR A 30 -7.59 -23.41 6.32
C THR A 30 -7.90 -22.11 5.54
N VAL A 31 -6.91 -21.59 4.79
CA VAL A 31 -7.20 -20.85 3.55
C VAL A 31 -6.15 -21.21 2.48
N GLY A 32 -6.64 -21.50 1.28
CA GLY A 32 -5.99 -22.30 0.24
C GLY A 32 -4.64 -21.79 -0.30
N ASN A 33 -3.85 -22.76 -0.76
CA ASN A 33 -2.65 -22.54 -1.56
C ASN A 33 -2.94 -21.57 -2.72
N ALA A 34 -1.95 -20.73 -3.06
CA ALA A 34 -1.90 -20.09 -4.38
C ALA A 34 -2.28 -21.11 -5.46
N ALA A 35 -3.01 -20.70 -6.49
CA ALA A 35 -3.30 -21.57 -7.62
C ALA A 35 -1.97 -22.07 -8.20
N ASP A 36 -1.63 -23.32 -7.90
CA ASP A 36 -0.47 -24.02 -8.42
C ASP A 36 -0.70 -24.24 -9.92
N GLN A 37 -0.17 -23.34 -10.74
CA GLN A 37 -0.25 -23.45 -12.20
C GLN A 37 0.67 -24.54 -12.77
N SER A 38 1.39 -25.32 -11.94
CA SER A 38 2.26 -26.41 -12.41
C SER A 38 1.52 -27.58 -13.05
N LYS A 39 0.19 -27.62 -12.96
CA LYS A 39 -0.65 -28.72 -13.47
C LYS A 39 -1.36 -28.44 -14.80
N ASP A 40 -1.21 -27.25 -15.39
CA ASP A 40 -1.78 -26.96 -16.70
C ASP A 40 -0.75 -27.27 -17.82
N PRO A 41 -0.95 -28.33 -18.62
CA PRO A 41 -0.04 -28.68 -19.71
C PRO A 41 0.00 -27.66 -20.86
N ASN A 42 -0.87 -26.64 -20.86
CA ASN A 42 -0.87 -25.52 -21.81
C ASN A 42 -0.39 -24.19 -21.20
N ALA A 43 0.11 -24.18 -19.97
CA ALA A 43 0.66 -22.98 -19.35
C ALA A 43 1.86 -22.46 -20.16
N LYS A 44 1.64 -21.44 -21.00
CA LYS A 44 2.69 -20.58 -21.53
C LYS A 44 3.50 -20.11 -20.33
N LYS A 45 4.79 -20.49 -20.22
CA LYS A 45 5.73 -20.08 -19.15
C LYS A 45 5.32 -18.73 -18.58
N THR A 46 4.56 -18.76 -17.49
CA THR A 46 3.92 -17.57 -16.99
C THR A 46 5.02 -16.69 -16.42
N LYS A 47 5.08 -15.49 -16.97
CA LYS A 47 5.96 -14.40 -16.55
C LYS A 47 5.95 -14.38 -15.03
N GLN A 48 7.12 -14.54 -14.43
CA GLN A 48 7.33 -14.63 -12.99
C GLN A 48 6.39 -13.65 -12.26
N THR A 49 5.43 -14.21 -11.52
CA THR A 49 4.54 -13.49 -10.62
C THR A 49 5.41 -12.85 -9.58
N ASP A 50 5.59 -11.52 -9.60
CA ASP A 50 6.20 -10.88 -8.46
C ASP A 50 5.20 -10.97 -7.31
N SER A 51 5.50 -11.80 -6.32
CA SER A 51 4.65 -12.04 -5.16
C SER A 51 4.66 -10.86 -4.18
N ARG A 52 5.44 -9.81 -4.45
CA ARG A 52 5.57 -8.63 -3.59
C ARG A 52 4.30 -7.78 -3.56
N ALA A 53 3.64 -7.58 -4.71
CA ALA A 53 2.34 -6.91 -4.83
C ALA A 53 2.20 -5.61 -3.99
N SER A 54 3.20 -4.74 -4.11
CA SER A 54 3.37 -3.48 -3.37
C SER A 54 2.12 -2.59 -3.39
N ASP A 55 1.54 -2.38 -4.56
CA ASP A 55 0.25 -1.72 -4.82
C ASP A 55 -0.89 -2.30 -3.99
N MET A 56 -1.11 -3.61 -4.10
CA MET A 56 -2.22 -4.30 -3.43
C MET A 56 -2.04 -4.30 -1.90
N CYS A 57 -0.80 -4.42 -1.43
CA CYS A 57 -0.48 -4.37 0.00
C CYS A 57 -0.73 -2.97 0.58
N ALA A 58 -0.32 -1.92 -0.14
CA ALA A 58 -0.58 -0.54 0.27
C ALA A 58 -2.09 -0.22 0.24
N GLY A 59 -2.81 -0.63 -0.80
CA GLY A 59 -4.26 -0.48 -0.87
C GLY A 59 -5.00 -1.17 0.29
N ALA A 60 -4.61 -2.41 0.61
CA ALA A 60 -5.15 -3.14 1.75
C ALA A 60 -4.77 -2.49 3.11
N ALA A 61 -3.56 -1.95 3.22
CA ALA A 61 -3.13 -1.21 4.41
C ALA A 61 -4.00 0.02 4.66
N ALA A 62 -4.28 0.81 3.61
CA ALA A 62 -5.17 1.96 3.70
C ALA A 62 -6.58 1.57 4.18
N ALA A 63 -7.15 0.50 3.60
CA ALA A 63 -8.48 0.02 3.98
C ALA A 63 -8.54 -0.41 5.46
N LEU A 64 -7.52 -1.12 5.94
CA LEU A 64 -7.44 -1.53 7.35
C LEU A 64 -7.21 -0.34 8.30
N ALA A 65 -6.43 0.66 7.90
CA ALA A 65 -6.24 1.89 8.67
C ALA A 65 -7.57 2.65 8.82
N VAL A 66 -8.36 2.77 7.74
CA VAL A 66 -9.71 3.35 7.79
C VAL A 66 -10.63 2.53 8.71
N ASN A 67 -10.57 1.20 8.67
CA ASN A 67 -11.35 0.37 9.58
C ASN A 67 -10.96 0.59 11.05
N TYR A 68 -9.67 0.74 11.36
CA TYR A 68 -9.27 1.12 12.72
C TYR A 68 -9.99 2.40 13.17
N LEU A 69 -10.00 3.45 12.34
CA LEU A 69 -10.65 4.72 12.68
C LEU A 69 -12.17 4.59 12.87
N ASN A 70 -12.83 3.78 12.05
CA ASN A 70 -14.28 3.56 12.16
C ASN A 70 -14.69 2.78 13.41
N PHE A 71 -13.82 1.89 13.90
CA PHE A 71 -14.14 0.93 14.96
C PHE A 71 -13.40 1.20 16.28
N LYS A 72 -12.49 2.18 16.35
CA LYS A 72 -11.66 2.42 17.55
C LYS A 72 -12.49 2.67 18.81
N ASP A 73 -13.67 3.30 18.69
CA ASP A 73 -14.53 3.64 19.82
C ASP A 73 -15.59 2.57 20.12
N THR A 74 -15.99 1.78 19.12
CA THR A 74 -17.09 0.80 19.22
C THR A 74 -16.60 -0.63 19.42
N GLU A 75 -15.51 -1.01 18.74
CA GLU A 75 -14.93 -2.36 18.73
C GLU A 75 -13.39 -2.29 18.85
N PRO A 76 -12.84 -1.85 19.99
CA PRO A 76 -11.42 -1.50 20.12
C PRO A 76 -10.46 -2.67 19.87
N GLU A 77 -10.85 -3.90 20.21
CA GLU A 77 -10.02 -5.08 19.95
C GLU A 77 -9.98 -5.45 18.48
N TYR A 78 -11.06 -5.24 17.73
CA TYR A 78 -11.06 -5.39 16.27
C TYR A 78 -10.24 -4.28 15.62
N ALA A 79 -10.45 -3.03 16.04
CA ALA A 79 -9.72 -1.87 15.55
C ALA A 79 -8.19 -2.06 15.71
N LYS A 80 -7.72 -2.53 16.88
CA LYS A 80 -6.30 -2.83 17.12
C LYS A 80 -5.75 -3.86 16.13
N LYS A 81 -6.51 -4.91 15.80
CA LYS A 81 -6.12 -5.91 14.80
C LYS A 81 -6.01 -5.29 13.41
N CYS A 82 -6.98 -4.44 13.04
CA CYS A 82 -6.92 -3.69 11.77
C CYS A 82 -5.68 -2.80 11.71
N LEU A 83 -5.40 -2.01 12.75
CA LEU A 83 -4.23 -1.11 12.75
C LEU A 83 -2.92 -1.90 12.67
N LYS A 84 -2.81 -3.03 13.37
CA LYS A 84 -1.64 -3.91 13.26
C LYS A 84 -1.47 -4.41 11.83
N GLY A 85 -2.53 -4.96 11.24
CA GLY A 85 -2.50 -5.45 9.85
C GLY A 85 -2.16 -4.33 8.86
N ALA A 86 -2.69 -3.12 9.07
CA ALA A 86 -2.39 -1.96 8.24
C ALA A 86 -0.89 -1.62 8.27
N LYS A 87 -0.29 -1.56 9.46
CA LYS A 87 1.14 -1.28 9.63
C LYS A 87 2.02 -2.35 9.01
N ASP A 88 1.68 -3.62 9.20
CA ASP A 88 2.45 -4.76 8.64
C ASP A 88 2.39 -4.77 7.10
N LEU A 89 1.20 -4.59 6.52
CA LEU A 89 1.01 -4.56 5.07
C LEU A 89 1.69 -3.36 4.42
N TYR A 90 1.61 -2.19 5.04
CA TYR A 90 2.30 -1.00 4.54
C TYR A 90 3.82 -1.18 4.59
N GLN A 91 4.35 -1.71 5.70
CA GLN A 91 5.79 -1.99 5.78
C GLN A 91 6.22 -2.96 4.67
N MET A 92 5.43 -4.00 4.42
CA MET A 92 5.70 -4.92 3.33
C MET A 92 5.65 -4.22 1.97
N ALA A 93 4.68 -3.33 1.73
CA ALA A 93 4.60 -2.56 0.49
C ALA A 93 5.85 -1.70 0.29
N VAL A 94 6.29 -0.98 1.33
CA VAL A 94 7.49 -0.14 1.30
C VAL A 94 8.76 -0.96 1.08
N ASP A 95 8.97 -2.02 1.86
CA ASP A 95 10.16 -2.89 1.75
C ASP A 95 10.22 -3.59 0.39
N SER A 96 9.06 -3.82 -0.18
CA SER A 96 8.92 -4.51 -1.45
C SER A 96 8.91 -3.59 -2.65
N HIS A 97 8.75 -2.28 -2.50
CA HIS A 97 8.78 -1.33 -3.60
C HIS A 97 10.15 -1.35 -4.30
N GLU A 98 10.14 -1.49 -5.63
CA GLU A 98 11.34 -1.42 -6.44
C GLU A 98 11.05 -0.75 -7.79
N GLU A 99 11.91 0.19 -8.15
CA GLU A 99 11.82 0.96 -9.37
C GLU A 99 12.90 0.53 -10.37
N GLY A 100 12.52 0.39 -11.63
CA GLY A 100 13.44 0.31 -12.76
C GLY A 100 13.67 1.68 -13.39
N GLU A 101 14.15 1.67 -14.63
CA GLU A 101 14.28 2.89 -15.45
C GLU A 101 12.93 3.61 -15.62
N ASP A 102 12.98 4.93 -15.79
CA ASP A 102 11.81 5.80 -16.01
C ASP A 102 10.69 5.68 -14.96
N ASN A 103 11.04 5.42 -13.69
CA ASN A 103 10.10 5.24 -12.57
C ASN A 103 9.11 4.07 -12.77
N LYS A 104 9.47 3.07 -13.57
CA LYS A 104 8.66 1.87 -13.75
C LYS A 104 8.69 1.02 -12.48
N VAL A 105 7.53 0.73 -11.91
CA VAL A 105 7.41 -0.14 -10.73
C VAL A 105 7.56 -1.60 -11.16
N LEU A 106 8.43 -2.34 -10.48
CA LEU A 106 8.75 -3.74 -10.81
C LEU A 106 7.97 -4.75 -9.97
N THR A 107 7.24 -4.28 -8.96
CA THR A 107 6.74 -5.07 -7.83
C THR A 107 5.22 -5.03 -7.69
N LEU A 108 4.53 -4.71 -8.80
CA LEU A 108 3.07 -4.68 -8.88
C LEU A 108 2.49 -6.10 -8.86
N GLY A 109 1.33 -6.25 -8.22
CA GLY A 109 0.66 -7.53 -8.10
C GLY A 109 0.13 -8.06 -9.43
N TYR A 110 0.19 -9.38 -9.62
CA TYR A 110 -0.48 -10.02 -10.75
C TYR A 110 -1.99 -10.17 -10.47
N ASP A 111 -2.80 -9.61 -11.36
CA ASP A 111 -4.25 -9.48 -11.26
C ASP A 111 -5.01 -10.45 -12.19
N GLY A 112 -4.29 -11.26 -12.98
CA GLY A 112 -4.90 -12.09 -14.01
C GLY A 112 -5.29 -11.34 -15.29
N GLY A 113 -4.94 -10.05 -15.42
CA GLY A 113 -5.25 -9.21 -16.59
C GLY A 113 -6.61 -8.49 -16.53
N PHE A 114 -7.18 -8.29 -15.34
CA PHE A 114 -8.47 -7.61 -15.13
C PHE A 114 -8.33 -6.22 -14.50
N TYR A 115 -7.55 -6.10 -13.41
CA TYR A 115 -7.30 -4.89 -12.63
C TYR A 115 -5.79 -4.59 -12.60
N THR A 116 -5.21 -4.40 -13.78
CA THR A 116 -3.76 -4.28 -13.90
C THR A 116 -3.32 -2.90 -13.42
N SER A 117 -2.57 -2.86 -12.32
CA SER A 117 -2.00 -1.63 -11.79
C SER A 117 -0.94 -1.07 -12.74
N SER A 118 -0.83 0.26 -12.78
CA SER A 118 0.20 0.95 -13.56
C SER A 118 1.40 1.35 -12.72
N TYR A 119 1.19 1.70 -11.45
CA TYR A 119 2.19 2.10 -10.46
C TYR A 119 1.65 1.80 -9.06
N ASP A 120 2.46 1.99 -8.01
CA ASP A 120 2.10 1.82 -6.60
C ASP A 120 2.34 3.09 -5.75
N TYR A 121 2.89 4.15 -6.34
CA TYR A 121 3.22 5.39 -5.61
C TYR A 121 1.99 6.04 -4.97
N ASP A 122 0.86 6.02 -5.67
CA ASP A 122 -0.39 6.56 -5.18
C ASP A 122 -1.00 5.70 -4.07
N GLU A 123 -0.96 4.37 -4.19
CA GLU A 123 -1.37 3.48 -3.10
C GLU A 123 -0.45 3.61 -1.87
N LEU A 124 0.86 3.73 -2.06
CA LEU A 124 1.83 3.93 -0.99
C LEU A 124 1.59 5.27 -0.27
N ALA A 125 1.39 6.36 -1.02
CA ALA A 125 1.07 7.66 -0.45
C ALA A 125 -0.29 7.63 0.28
N TRP A 126 -1.28 6.96 -0.30
CA TRP A 126 -2.61 6.83 0.29
C TRP A 126 -2.59 6.10 1.63
N ALA A 127 -1.93 4.93 1.68
CA ALA A 127 -1.76 4.17 2.90
C ALA A 127 -1.01 4.95 3.99
N ALA A 128 0.06 5.65 3.59
CA ALA A 128 0.88 6.43 4.50
C ALA A 128 0.10 7.57 5.16
N VAL A 129 -0.72 8.32 4.40
CA VAL A 129 -1.57 9.40 4.94
C VAL A 129 -2.55 8.86 5.98
N TRP A 130 -3.20 7.72 5.70
CA TRP A 130 -4.11 7.10 6.68
C TRP A 130 -3.41 6.62 7.93
N LEU A 131 -2.24 5.99 7.80
CA LEU A 131 -1.46 5.53 8.95
C LEU A 131 -0.97 6.69 9.81
N TYR A 132 -0.54 7.80 9.18
CA TYR A 132 -0.22 9.03 9.91
C TYR A 132 -1.45 9.55 10.68
N TYR A 133 -2.61 9.59 10.03
CA TYR A 133 -3.83 10.03 10.69
C TYR A 133 -4.26 9.11 11.84
N CYS A 134 -4.06 7.79 11.71
CA CYS A 134 -4.26 6.84 12.80
C CYS A 134 -3.33 7.10 13.99
N ASP A 135 -2.05 7.41 13.73
CA ASP A 135 -1.08 7.71 14.78
C ASP A 135 -1.32 9.08 15.45
N CYS A 136 -2.11 9.95 14.79
CA CYS A 136 -2.65 11.18 15.37
C CYS A 136 -4.02 10.94 16.05
N ASP A 137 -4.40 9.70 16.32
CA ASP A 137 -5.71 9.31 16.89
C ASP A 137 -6.92 9.86 16.11
N GLY A 138 -6.79 9.99 14.79
CA GLY A 138 -7.85 10.56 13.95
C GLY A 138 -8.09 12.05 14.17
N ASP A 139 -7.12 12.78 14.74
CA ASP A 139 -7.12 14.24 14.81
C ASP A 139 -5.72 14.79 14.49
N ILE A 140 -5.60 15.44 13.33
CA ILE A 140 -4.34 16.02 12.84
C ILE A 140 -3.78 17.12 13.76
N SER A 141 -4.59 17.67 14.65
CA SER A 141 -4.13 18.62 15.67
C SER A 141 -3.18 17.95 16.68
N VAL A 142 -3.31 16.63 16.88
CA VAL A 142 -2.43 15.77 17.68
C VAL A 142 -1.23 15.37 16.82
N ARG A 143 -0.34 16.33 16.53
CA ARG A 143 0.86 16.07 15.72
C ARG A 143 1.73 14.98 16.36
N ASN A 144 2.11 14.00 15.56
CA ASN A 144 3.13 13.02 15.88
C ASN A 144 4.30 13.17 14.90
N GLN A 145 5.42 13.75 15.38
CA GLN A 145 6.57 14.02 14.52
C GLN A 145 7.23 12.73 14.00
N GLU A 146 7.34 11.70 14.84
CA GLU A 146 7.91 10.40 14.42
C GLU A 146 7.08 9.77 13.30
N SER A 147 5.76 9.80 13.42
CA SER A 147 4.86 9.30 12.38
C SER A 147 4.85 10.19 11.14
N TYR A 148 5.05 11.51 11.29
CA TYR A 148 5.20 12.42 10.16
C TYR A 148 6.46 12.10 9.36
N ASP A 149 7.60 11.94 10.05
CA ASP A 149 8.88 11.57 9.44
C ASP A 149 8.80 10.19 8.78
N LYS A 150 8.03 9.27 9.36
CA LYS A 150 7.84 7.92 8.82
C LYS A 150 6.92 7.86 7.61
N TYR A 151 5.81 8.59 7.61
CA TYR A 151 4.73 8.41 6.64
C TYR A 151 4.57 9.57 5.67
N ILE A 152 4.79 10.81 6.11
CA ILE A 152 4.56 11.99 5.27
C ILE A 152 5.82 12.39 4.52
N GLU A 153 6.98 12.41 5.17
CA GLU A 153 8.26 12.74 4.50
C GLU A 153 8.53 11.88 3.25
N PRO A 154 8.33 10.54 3.25
CA PRO A 154 8.51 9.73 2.04
C PRO A 154 7.57 10.09 0.89
N ILE A 155 6.44 10.76 1.16
CA ILE A 155 5.53 11.25 0.11
C ILE A 155 6.10 12.51 -0.52
N ILE A 156 6.49 13.48 0.31
CA ILE A 156 6.77 14.86 -0.09
C ILE A 156 8.26 15.16 -0.27
N ALA A 157 9.14 14.18 -0.06
CA ALA A 157 10.58 14.36 -0.15
C ALA A 157 10.99 14.96 -1.52
N VAL A 158 11.92 15.92 -1.47
CA VAL A 158 12.45 16.64 -2.64
C VAL A 158 13.98 16.60 -2.64
N ASP A 159 14.58 16.62 -3.83
CA ASP A 159 16.02 16.85 -3.99
C ASP A 159 16.30 18.36 -4.04
N THR A 160 16.73 18.90 -2.90
CA THR A 160 17.06 20.34 -2.77
C THR A 160 18.38 20.72 -3.43
N THR A 161 19.19 19.75 -3.88
CA THR A 161 20.47 20.01 -4.55
C THR A 161 20.29 20.31 -6.05
N GLN A 162 19.15 19.92 -6.62
CA GLN A 162 18.83 20.11 -8.03
C GLN A 162 17.63 21.05 -8.19
N MET A 163 17.85 22.36 -8.10
CA MET A 163 16.78 23.33 -8.36
C MET A 163 16.62 23.59 -9.87
N ASN A 164 15.38 23.63 -10.34
CA ASN A 164 15.07 24.09 -11.69
C ASN A 164 15.22 25.63 -11.81
N ASP A 165 15.20 26.15 -13.04
CA ASP A 165 15.38 27.58 -13.33
C ASP A 165 14.39 28.52 -12.62
N ASN A 166 13.26 27.97 -12.14
CA ASN A 166 12.22 28.70 -11.43
C ASN A 166 12.33 28.56 -9.89
N GLY A 167 13.36 27.88 -9.37
CA GLY A 167 13.58 27.64 -7.94
C GLY A 167 12.83 26.43 -7.36
N GLY A 168 12.27 25.57 -8.21
CA GLY A 168 11.52 24.38 -7.80
C GLY A 168 12.43 23.19 -7.60
N SER A 169 12.22 22.43 -6.53
CA SER A 169 12.97 21.20 -6.24
C SER A 169 12.18 19.99 -6.74
N PRO A 170 12.80 19.05 -7.49
CA PRO A 170 12.12 17.87 -7.97
C PRO A 170 11.74 16.97 -6.80
N TYR A 171 10.55 16.38 -6.87
CA TYR A 171 10.14 15.36 -5.91
C TYR A 171 10.95 14.09 -6.11
N VAL A 172 11.38 13.48 -5.02
CA VAL A 172 12.03 12.17 -4.97
C VAL A 172 11.23 11.14 -4.18
N GLY A 173 10.27 11.61 -3.37
CA GLY A 173 9.27 10.77 -2.71
C GLY A 173 8.15 10.33 -3.65
N TYR A 174 7.09 9.76 -3.08
CA TYR A 174 5.98 9.19 -3.86
C TYR A 174 5.26 10.19 -4.77
N MET A 175 5.29 11.49 -4.42
CA MET A 175 4.71 12.54 -5.28
C MET A 175 5.39 12.65 -6.66
N LYS A 176 6.63 12.19 -6.83
CA LYS A 176 7.41 12.37 -8.06
C LYS A 176 6.73 11.84 -9.32
N ARG A 177 5.88 10.83 -9.19
CA ARG A 177 5.15 10.25 -10.33
C ARG A 177 3.98 11.12 -10.78
N ILE A 178 3.46 11.96 -9.88
CA ILE A 178 2.28 12.80 -10.06
C ILE A 178 2.67 14.25 -10.38
N ILE A 179 3.58 14.81 -9.58
CA ILE A 179 4.04 16.20 -9.67
C ILE A 179 5.56 16.18 -9.78
N LYS A 180 6.10 16.83 -10.82
CA LYS A 180 7.54 16.78 -11.11
C LYS A 180 8.39 17.54 -10.07
N ASP A 181 7.95 18.72 -9.65
CA ASP A 181 8.70 19.60 -8.76
C ASP A 181 7.77 20.53 -7.97
N THR A 182 8.30 21.17 -6.93
CA THR A 182 7.54 22.03 -6.00
C THR A 182 6.92 23.27 -6.63
N ASN A 183 7.34 23.66 -7.83
CA ASN A 183 6.76 24.80 -8.55
C ASN A 183 5.60 24.38 -9.46
N ASN A 184 5.46 23.09 -9.74
CA ASN A 184 4.34 22.58 -10.48
C ASN A 184 3.12 22.48 -9.57
N CYS A 185 2.18 23.40 -9.77
CA CYS A 185 0.82 23.22 -9.29
C CYS A 185 0.08 22.22 -10.20
N TRP A 186 -0.65 21.30 -9.58
CA TRP A 186 -1.51 20.37 -10.31
C TRP A 186 -2.55 21.17 -11.12
N ASN A 187 -2.40 21.17 -12.44
CA ASN A 187 -3.41 21.71 -13.36
C ASN A 187 -4.40 20.59 -13.67
N ASN A 188 -5.54 20.60 -12.99
CA ASN A 188 -6.66 19.76 -13.38
C ASN A 188 -7.35 20.35 -14.61
N ILE A 189 -6.83 20.01 -15.79
CA ILE A 189 -7.54 20.20 -17.04
C ILE A 189 -8.41 18.97 -17.29
N TRP A 190 -9.70 19.13 -17.01
CA TRP A 190 -10.75 18.17 -17.37
C TRP A 190 -11.05 18.23 -18.87
#